data_AF-A0A3E0TJ17-F1
#
_entry.id   AF-A0A3E0TJ17-F1
#
_cell.length_a   1.000
_cell.length_b   1.000
_cell.length_c   1.000
_cell.angle_alpha   90.00
_cell.angle_beta   90.00
_cell.angle_gamma   90.00
#
_symmetry.space_group_name_H-M   'P 1'
#
loop_
_entity.id
_entity.type
_entity.pdbx_description
1 polymer ?
#
loop_
_entity_poly.entity_id
_entity_poly.type
_entity_poly.pdbx_seq_one_letter_code
_entity_poly.pdbx_strand_id
1 'polypeptide(L)' 'MVKPSDRKRIASHLIDKWREHYNHVRPHSSLNYLSPVEFAKRAA' A
#
# COMPACT_ATOMS: atom_id res chain seq x y z
N MET A 1 1.56 -24.16 -15.45
CA MET A 1 2.89 -23.50 -15.47
C MET A 1 2.66 -22.00 -15.62
N VAL A 2 2.93 -21.19 -14.58
CA VAL A 2 2.87 -19.72 -14.68
C VAL A 2 4.04 -19.27 -15.55
N LYS A 3 3.79 -18.59 -16.66
CA LYS A 3 4.89 -18.17 -17.54
C LYS A 3 5.76 -17.12 -16.82
N PRO A 4 7.07 -17.03 -17.12
CA PRO A 4 7.94 -16.03 -16.49
C PRO A 4 7.41 -14.58 -16.59
N SER A 5 6.75 -14.23 -17.69
CA SER A 5 6.07 -12.94 -17.89
C SER A 5 4.89 -12.71 -16.93
N ASP A 6 4.17 -13.76 -16.57
CA ASP A 6 3.04 -13.69 -15.65
C ASP A 6 3.51 -13.43 -14.21
N ARG A 7 4.69 -13.94 -13.84
CA ARG A 7 5.28 -13.71 -12.50
C ARG A 7 5.52 -12.24 -12.20
N LYS A 8 6.07 -11.50 -13.18
CA LYS A 8 6.29 -10.04 -13.03
C LYS A 8 4.96 -9.30 -12.85
N ARG A 9 3.95 -9.65 -13.66
CA ARG A 9 2.62 -9.03 -13.57
C ARG A 9 1.95 -9.31 -12.23
N ILE A 10 2.04 -10.54 -11.74
CA ILE A 10 1.52 -10.93 -10.42
C ILE A 10 2.24 -10.17 -9.32
N ALA A 11 3.57 -10.08 -9.36
CA ALA A 11 4.34 -9.35 -8.37
C ALA A 11 3.98 -7.86 -8.32
N SER A 12 3.87 -7.20 -9.48
CA SER A 12 3.42 -5.81 -9.56
C SER A 12 2.04 -5.62 -8.94
N HIS A 13 1.07 -6.47 -9.30
CA HIS A 13 -0.29 -6.41 -8.75
C HIS A 13 -0.34 -6.58 -7.22
N LEU A 14 0.47 -7.50 -6.68
CA LEU A 14 0.55 -7.71 -5.24
C LEU A 14 1.15 -6.49 -4.52
N ILE A 15 2.19 -5.88 -5.10
CA ILE A 15 2.80 -4.65 -4.56
C ILE A 15 1.82 -3.49 -4.60
N ASP A 16 1.07 -3.33 -5.69
CA ASP A 16 0.11 -2.24 -5.84
C ASP A 16 -1.03 -2.38 -4.83
N LYS A 17 -1.58 -3.58 -4.66
CA LYS A 17 -2.55 -3.88 -3.61
C LYS A 17 -2.02 -3.59 -2.20
N TRP A 18 -0.78 -3.99 -1.93
CA TRP A 18 -0.16 -3.71 -0.64
C TRP A 18 0.02 -2.22 -0.40
N ARG A 19 0.46 -1.46 -1.41
CA ARG A 19 0.64 0.00 -1.34
C ARG A 19 -0.67 0.72 -1.09
N GLU A 20 -1.74 0.33 -1.78
CA GLU A 20 -3.08 0.88 -1.57
C GLU A 20 -3.51 0.70 -0.10
N HIS A 21 -3.44 -0.53 0.40
CA HIS A 21 -3.83 -0.82 1.78
C HIS A 21 -2.93 -0.11 2.82
N TYR A 22 -1.60 -0.10 2.60
CA TYR A 22 -0.66 0.57 3.50
C TYR A 22 -0.93 2.07 3.59
N ASN A 23 -1.14 2.73 2.45
CA ASN A 23 -1.27 4.19 2.40
C ASN A 23 -2.66 4.69 2.85
N HIS A 24 -3.72 3.89 2.65
CA HIS A 24 -5.09 4.35 2.86
C HIS A 24 -5.82 3.70 4.03
N VAL A 25 -5.42 2.51 4.46
CA VAL A 25 -6.19 1.71 5.45
C VAL A 25 -5.40 1.46 6.72
N ARG A 26 -4.08 1.22 6.62
CA ARG A 26 -3.29 0.75 7.75
C ARG A 26 -3.04 1.87 8.76
N PRO A 27 -3.45 1.73 10.04
CA PRO A 27 -3.12 2.68 11.08
C PRO A 27 -1.67 2.50 11.54
N HIS A 28 -0.97 3.61 11.79
CA HIS A 28 0.41 3.61 12.27
C HIS A 28 0.52 4.32 13.61
N SER A 29 1.09 3.67 14.62
CA SER A 29 1.27 4.25 15.96
C SER A 29 2.14 5.52 15.95
N SER A 30 3.14 5.59 15.07
CA SER A 30 3.96 6.79 14.86
C SER A 30 3.22 7.95 14.20
N LEU A 31 2.06 7.69 13.59
CA LEU A 31 1.20 8.69 12.94
C LEU A 31 -0.08 8.93 13.75
N ASN A 32 -0.03 8.77 15.08
CA ASN A 32 -1.20 8.87 15.97
C ASN A 32 -2.36 7.94 15.55
N TYR A 33 -2.01 6.73 15.11
CA TYR A 33 -2.95 5.71 14.61
C TYR A 33 -3.73 6.10 13.35
N LEU A 34 -3.19 7.03 12.56
CA LEU A 34 -3.74 7.37 11.24
C LEU A 34 -3.06 6.57 10.13
N SER A 35 -3.75 6.42 9.00
CA SER A 35 -3.10 6.04 7.75
C SER A 35 -2.19 7.18 7.24
N PRO A 36 -1.19 6.87 6.40
CA PRO A 36 -0.31 7.89 5.83
C PRO A 36 -1.06 9.01 5.09
N VAL A 37 -2.11 8.67 4.33
CA VAL A 37 -2.91 9.66 3.60
C VAL A 37 -3.72 10.53 4.55
N GLU A 38 -4.32 9.98 5.59
CA GLU A 38 -5.06 10.77 6.60
C GLU A 38 -4.13 11.70 7.38
N PHE A 39 -2.94 11.23 7.74
CA PHE A 39 -1.93 12.04 8.39
C PHE A 39 -1.51 13.21 7.50
N ALA A 40 -1.18 12.96 6.23
CA ALA A 40 -0.77 14.00 5.29
C ALA A 40 -1.87 15.07 5.09
N LYS A 41 -3.14 14.65 5.04
CA LYS A 41 -4.29 15.57 4.95
C LYS A 41 -4.43 16.50 6.16
N ARG A 42 -3.96 16.09 7.35
CA ARG A 42 -4.02 16.90 8.57
C ARG A 42 -2.82 17.83 8.72
N ALA A 43 -1.75 17.59 7.98
CA ALA A 43 -0.53 18.40 7.99
C ALA A 43 -0.53 19.53 6.95
N ALA A 44 -1.52 19.54 6.04
CA ALA A 44 -1.78 20.62 5.09
C ALA A 44 -2.57 21.75 5.75
#